data_AF-A0A6L7CSW8-F1
#
_entry.id   AF-A0A6L7CSW8-F1
#
_cell.length_a   1.000
_cell.length_b   1.000
_cell.length_c   1.000
_cell.angle_alpha   90.00
_cell.angle_beta   90.00
_cell.angle_gamma   90.00
#
_symmetry.space_group_name_H-M   'P 1'
#
loop_
_entity.id
_entity.type
_entity.pdbx_description
1 polymer ?
#
loop_
_entity_poly.entity_id
_entity_poly.type
_entity_poly.pdbx_seq_one_letter_code
_entity_poly.pdbx_strand_id
1 'polypeptide(L)' 'LLWNGTAFNPAHGTETTSTITNVKAGTLSDDSTDAVNGSQLKATNDNVATNTTNIASNTANIATNTAN' A
#
# COMPACT_ATOMS: atom_id res chain seq x y z
N LEU A 1 -0.42 -17.34 -15.66
CA LEU A 1 0.85 -16.61 -15.39
C LEU A 1 1.95 -17.28 -16.19
N LEU A 2 2.42 -16.65 -17.27
CA LEU A 2 3.43 -17.21 -18.18
C LEU A 2 4.53 -16.19 -18.44
N TRP A 3 5.77 -16.66 -18.64
CA TRP A 3 6.90 -15.80 -19.00
C TRP A 3 6.77 -15.31 -20.44
N ASN A 4 6.93 -14.01 -20.68
CA ASN A 4 6.82 -13.39 -22.01
C ASN A 4 8.15 -12.92 -22.61
N GLY A 5 9.30 -13.31 -22.03
CA GLY A 5 10.62 -12.83 -22.43
C GLY A 5 11.18 -11.73 -21.54
N THR A 6 10.34 -11.01 -20.80
CA THR A 6 10.77 -9.91 -19.91
C THR A 6 10.17 -10.00 -18.50
N ALA A 7 8.95 -10.51 -18.35
CA ALA A 7 8.26 -10.66 -17.09
C ALA A 7 7.25 -11.82 -17.09
N PHE A 8 6.76 -12.19 -15.90
CA PHE A 8 5.59 -13.03 -15.77
C PHE A 8 4.33 -12.21 -16.07
N ASN A 9 3.58 -12.58 -17.10
CA ASN A 9 2.36 -11.89 -17.53
C ASN A 9 1.11 -12.55 -16.92
N PRO A 10 0.26 -11.80 -16.17
CA PRO A 10 -0.98 -12.32 -15.62
C PRO A 10 -2.15 -12.36 -16.62
N ALA A 11 -1.99 -11.88 -17.86
CA ALA A 11 -3.05 -11.90 -18.88
C ALA A 11 -3.68 -13.30 -19.04
N HIS A 12 -5.00 -13.32 -19.17
CA HIS A 12 -5.79 -14.54 -19.29
C HIS A 12 -7.00 -14.31 -20.21
N GLY A 13 -7.11 -15.10 -21.29
CA GLY A 13 -8.14 -14.91 -22.30
C GLY A 13 -7.98 -13.59 -23.05
N THR A 14 -9.05 -12.80 -23.12
CA THR A 14 -9.05 -11.45 -23.72
C THR A 14 -8.54 -10.36 -22.77
N GLU A 15 -8.35 -10.68 -21.49
CA GLU A 15 -7.90 -9.73 -20.48
C GLU A 15 -6.39 -9.51 -20.60
N THR A 16 -6.00 -8.26 -20.85
CA THR A 16 -4.59 -7.86 -20.96
C THR A 16 -3.90 -7.75 -19.60
N THR A 17 -4.68 -7.64 -18.51
CA THR A 17 -4.21 -7.67 -17.12
C THR A 17 -5.18 -8.48 -16.26
N SER A 18 -4.71 -9.06 -15.16
CA SER A 18 -5.57 -9.83 -14.24
C SER A 18 -5.06 -9.74 -12.81
N THR A 19 -5.99 -9.79 -11.85
CA THR A 19 -5.67 -9.80 -10.42
C THR A 19 -5.08 -11.14 -10.00
N ILE A 20 -4.03 -11.10 -9.19
CA ILE A 20 -3.47 -12.27 -8.51
C ILE A 20 -3.99 -12.27 -7.07
N THR A 21 -4.79 -13.27 -6.71
CA THR A 21 -5.37 -13.43 -5.37
C THR A 21 -4.76 -14.62 -4.63
N ASN A 22 -5.16 -14.83 -3.37
CA ASN A 22 -4.59 -15.83 -2.45
C ASN A 22 -3.08 -15.66 -2.23
N VAL A 23 -2.59 -14.43 -2.36
CA VAL A 23 -1.21 -14.05 -2.07
C VAL A 23 -1.07 -13.95 -0.54
N LYS A 24 -0.28 -14.83 0.05
CA LYS A 24 0.12 -14.74 1.46
C LYS A 24 0.82 -13.40 1.70
N ALA A 25 0.62 -12.79 2.86
CA ALA A 25 1.34 -11.57 3.22
C ALA A 25 2.85 -11.80 3.13
N GLY A 26 3.53 -10.96 2.34
CA GLY A 26 4.96 -11.05 2.11
C GLY A 26 5.75 -10.55 3.30
N THR A 27 6.99 -11.03 3.42
CA THR A 27 7.94 -10.52 4.43
C THR A 27 8.27 -9.06 4.13
N LEU A 28 8.23 -8.19 5.15
CA LEU A 28 8.62 -6.78 5.01
C LEU A 28 10.01 -6.59 5.65
N SER A 29 11.04 -6.69 4.82
CA SER A 29 12.45 -6.47 5.18
C SER A 29 13.20 -5.93 3.97
N ASP A 30 14.37 -5.33 4.20
CA ASP A 30 15.16 -4.66 3.14
C ASP A 30 15.55 -5.62 2.00
N ASP A 31 15.77 -6.91 2.30
CA ASP A 31 16.17 -7.92 1.31
C ASP A 31 14.99 -8.73 0.73
N SER A 32 13.73 -8.40 1.07
CA SER A 32 12.58 -9.21 0.67
C SER A 32 12.27 -9.10 -0.83
N THR A 33 12.01 -10.25 -1.46
CA THR A 33 11.48 -10.35 -2.83
C THR A 33 10.05 -10.91 -2.86
N ASP A 34 9.39 -10.99 -1.69
CA ASP A 34 8.03 -11.50 -1.59
C ASP A 34 7.03 -10.50 -2.18
N ALA A 35 6.00 -10.99 -2.88
CA ALA A 35 4.88 -10.14 -3.27
C ALA A 35 4.12 -9.65 -2.02
N VAL A 36 3.79 -8.37 -1.98
CA VAL A 36 2.90 -7.80 -0.96
C VAL A 36 1.45 -7.91 -1.41
N ASN A 37 0.54 -8.10 -0.45
CA ASN A 37 -0.89 -8.17 -0.74
C ASN A 37 -1.66 -6.94 -0.24
N GLY A 38 -2.96 -6.90 -0.53
CA GLY A 38 -3.81 -5.77 -0.18
C GLY A 38 -3.95 -5.48 1.33
N SER A 39 -3.84 -6.48 2.21
CA SER A 39 -3.97 -6.23 3.65
C SER A 39 -2.78 -5.46 4.21
N GLN A 40 -1.57 -5.72 3.69
CA GLN A 40 -0.35 -4.99 4.06
C GLN A 40 -0.41 -3.52 3.60
N LEU A 41 -0.85 -3.29 2.36
CA LEU A 41 -1.04 -1.93 1.85
C LEU A 41 -2.15 -1.19 2.62
N LYS A 42 -3.24 -1.89 2.98
CA LYS A 42 -4.33 -1.32 3.79
C LYS A 42 -3.83 -0.88 5.17
N ALA A 43 -3.06 -1.72 5.88
CA ALA A 43 -2.49 -1.36 7.17
C ALA A 43 -1.59 -0.10 7.08
N THR A 44 -0.79 0.00 6.01
CA THR A 44 0.01 1.20 5.74
C THR A 44 -0.87 2.43 5.51
N ASN A 45 -1.92 2.30 4.70
CA ASN A 45 -2.86 3.40 4.42
C ASN A 45 -3.63 3.84 5.67
N ASP A 46 -3.96 2.92 6.58
CA ASP A 46 -4.59 3.26 7.86
C ASP A 46 -3.67 4.12 8.73
N ASN A 47 -2.38 3.77 8.81
CA ASN A 47 -1.39 4.58 9.51
C ASN A 47 -1.24 5.98 8.89
N VAL A 48 -1.28 6.08 7.55
CA VAL A 48 -1.25 7.38 6.84
C VAL A 48 -2.49 8.22 7.15
N ALA A 49 -3.67 7.60 7.20
CA ALA A 49 -4.90 8.29 7.57
C ALA A 49 -4.84 8.82 9.02
N THR A 50 -4.35 8.01 9.96
CA THR A 50 -4.11 8.44 11.35
C THR A 50 -3.14 9.61 11.42
N ASN A 51 -2.03 9.55 10.69
CA ASN A 51 -1.07 10.66 10.63
C ASN A 51 -1.72 11.94 10.08
N THR A 52 -2.58 11.81 9.06
CA THR A 52 -3.31 12.94 8.48
C THR A 52 -4.21 13.62 9.52
N THR A 53 -4.97 12.83 10.30
CA THR A 53 -5.79 13.35 11.40
C THR A 53 -4.94 14.04 12.46
N ASN A 54 -3.84 13.41 12.91
CA ASN A 54 -2.96 13.97 13.92
C ASN A 54 -2.34 15.31 13.48
N ILE A 55 -1.95 15.42 12.21
CA ILE A 55 -1.41 16.67 11.64
C ILE A 55 -2.47 17.77 11.65
N ALA A 56 -3.72 17.47 11.28
CA ALA A 56 -4.82 18.44 11.32
C ALA A 56 -5.08 18.94 12.75
N SER A 57 -5.09 18.03 13.73
CA SER A 57 -5.24 18.38 15.14
C SER A 57 -4.08 19.25 15.64
N ASN A 58 -2.84 18.91 15.29
CA ASN A 58 -1.68 19.72 15.65
C ASN A 58 -1.74 21.12 15.04
N THR A 59 -2.15 21.22 13.76
CA THR A 59 -2.36 22.50 13.08
C THR A 59 -3.37 23.38 13.84
N ALA A 60 -4.50 22.80 14.25
CA ALA A 60 -5.50 23.50 15.03
C ALA A 60 -4.97 23.98 16.39
N ASN A 61 -4.26 23.11 17.12
CA ASN A 61 -3.66 23.47 18.41
C ASN A 61 -2.63 24.61 18.28
N ILE A 62 -1.80 24.58 17.24
CA ILE A 62 -0.82 25.64 16.96
C ILE A 62 -1.54 26.97 16.68
N ALA A 63 -2.62 26.94 15.89
CA ALA A 63 -3.41 28.13 15.62
C ALA A 63 -4.03 28.72 16.90
N THR A 64 -4.57 27.87 17.79
CA THR A 64 -5.08 28.30 19.11
C THR A 64 -3.97 28.91 19.97
N ASN A 65 -2.80 28.28 20.06
CA ASN A 65 -1.70 28.80 20.85
C ASN A 65 -1.15 30.12 20.32
N THR A 66 -1.15 30.31 18.99
CA THR A 66 -0.71 31.57 18.36
C THR A 66 -1.68 32.72 18.66
N ALA A 67 -2.94 32.41 18.97
CA ALA A 67 -3.97 33.41 19.28
C ALA A 67 -4.01 33.81 20.77
N ASN A 68 -3.29 33.10 21.64
CA ASN A 68 -3.14 33.42 23.07
C ASN A 68 -1.93 34.31 23.32
#